data_AF-A0AA36HGF6-F1
#
_entry.id   AF-A0AA36HGF6-F1
#
_cell.length_a   1.000
_cell.length_b   1.000
_cell.length_c   1.000
_cell.angle_alpha   90.00
_cell.angle_beta   90.00
_cell.angle_gamma   90.00
#
_symmetry.space_group_name_H-M   'P 1'
#
loop_
_entity.id
_entity.type
_entity.pdbx_description
1 polymer ?
#
loop_
_entity_poly.entity_id
_entity_poly.type
_entity_poly.pdbx_seq_one_letter_code
_entity_poly.pdbx_strand_id
1 'polypeptide(L)'
;MSNISQEDVATGLRTVQQNLEALRDEHGTVCTTLESSLKGISEDEAPMPREKHHQTSDNVTSISNGLEEVTMMTSTMSHLNNLEAEKQKYQPDEKDRNTMETKNVKGAEDIPLKKSFSESMIVKEKVTYKEKILGDRGLLN
;
A
#
# COMPACT_ATOMS: atom_id res chain seq x y z
N MET A 1 21.56 3.52 -6.16
CA MET A 1 21.13 2.82 -4.93
C MET A 1 20.32 1.62 -5.37
N SER A 2 20.60 0.44 -4.83
CA SER A 2 19.83 -0.77 -5.13
C SER A 2 18.37 -0.55 -4.70
N ASN A 3 17.43 -0.61 -5.63
CA ASN A 3 16.01 -0.62 -5.28
C ASN A 3 15.71 -2.00 -4.69
N ILE A 4 15.66 -2.09 -3.36
CA ILE A 4 15.20 -3.30 -2.67
C ILE A 4 13.73 -3.50 -3.02
N SER A 5 13.37 -4.68 -3.53
CA SER A 5 12.00 -5.02 -3.86
C SER A 5 11.17 -5.24 -2.60
N GLN A 6 9.87 -4.96 -2.67
CA GLN A 6 8.91 -5.34 -1.63
C GLN A 6 8.94 -6.85 -1.33
N GLU A 7 9.18 -7.67 -2.34
CA GLU A 7 9.34 -9.12 -2.19
C GLU A 7 10.60 -9.49 -1.40
N ASP A 8 11.70 -8.76 -1.62
CA ASP A 8 12.96 -8.94 -0.88
C ASP A 8 12.76 -8.58 0.60
N VAL A 9 12.05 -7.47 0.87
CA VAL A 9 11.69 -7.07 2.25
C VAL A 9 10.82 -8.13 2.91
N ALA A 10 9.77 -8.60 2.24
CA ALA A 10 8.87 -9.62 2.80
C ALA A 10 9.61 -10.94 3.09
N THR A 11 10.56 -11.31 2.24
CA THR A 11 11.40 -12.48 2.46
C THR A 11 12.39 -12.27 3.61
N GLY A 12 13.01 -11.09 3.69
CA GLY A 12 13.83 -10.72 4.84
C GLY A 12 13.07 -10.78 6.16
N LEU A 13 11.85 -10.23 6.22
CA LEU A 13 11.01 -10.26 7.41
C LEU A 13 10.66 -11.69 7.85
N ARG A 14 10.31 -12.59 6.92
CA ARG A 14 10.06 -14.00 7.25
C ARG A 14 11.30 -14.68 7.82
N THR A 15 12.47 -14.45 7.22
CA THR A 15 13.73 -15.02 7.72
C THR A 15 14.07 -14.49 9.12
N VAL A 16 13.91 -13.19 9.35
CA VAL A 16 14.13 -12.60 10.68
C VAL A 16 13.17 -13.18 11.71
N GLN A 17 11.88 -13.31 11.37
CA GLN A 17 10.90 -13.91 12.25
C GLN A 17 11.29 -15.34 12.66
N GLN A 18 11.62 -16.19 11.69
CA GLN A 18 12.04 -17.58 11.94
C GLN A 18 13.30 -17.65 12.81
N ASN A 19 14.28 -16.80 12.54
CA ASN A 19 15.52 -16.76 13.32
C ASN A 19 15.29 -16.28 14.75
N LEU A 20 14.41 -15.30 14.95
CA LEU A 20 14.05 -14.82 16.29
C LEU A 20 13.24 -15.88 17.07
N GLU A 21 12.34 -16.62 16.40
CA GLU A 21 11.61 -17.74 17.01
C GLU A 21 12.59 -18.82 17.51
N ALA A 22 13.52 -19.23 16.65
CA ALA A 22 14.56 -20.20 17.02
C ALA A 22 15.43 -19.70 18.18
N LEU A 23 15.89 -18.45 18.12
CA LEU A 23 16.73 -17.86 19.16
C LEU A 23 16.00 -17.74 20.50
N ARG A 24 14.70 -17.38 20.48
CA ARG A 24 13.85 -17.35 21.69
C ARG A 24 13.78 -18.74 22.33
N ASP A 25 13.58 -19.77 21.53
CA ASP A 25 13.42 -21.14 22.02
C ASP A 25 14.74 -21.69 22.60
N GLU A 26 15.88 -21.36 21.97
CA GLU A 26 17.21 -21.64 22.51
C GLU A 26 17.45 -20.94 23.86
N HIS A 27 17.18 -19.63 23.93
CA HIS A 27 17.31 -18.86 25.18
C HIS A 27 16.34 -19.36 26.27
N GLY A 28 15.12 -19.75 25.92
CA GLY A 28 14.15 -20.35 26.85
C GLY A 28 14.65 -21.68 27.43
N THR A 29 15.30 -22.50 26.60
CA THR A 29 15.94 -23.75 27.03
C THR A 29 17.10 -23.48 28.01
N VAL A 30 17.94 -22.49 27.72
CA VAL A 30 19.03 -22.07 28.61
C VAL A 30 18.46 -21.54 29.93
N CYS A 31 17.41 -20.73 29.88
CA CYS A 31 16.74 -20.18 31.08
C CYS A 31 16.22 -21.30 31.98
N THR A 32 15.49 -22.27 31.41
CA THR A 32 14.95 -23.43 32.13
C THR A 32 16.05 -24.29 32.75
N THR A 33 17.18 -24.42 32.04
CA THR A 33 18.35 -25.16 32.52
C THR A 33 19.01 -24.44 33.69
N LEU A 34 19.22 -23.12 33.59
CA LEU A 34 19.78 -22.31 34.67
C LEU A 34 18.87 -22.30 35.91
N GLU A 35 17.56 -22.19 35.71
CA GLU A 35 16.57 -22.28 36.79
C GLU A 35 16.66 -23.62 37.52
N SER A 36 16.81 -24.71 36.75
CA SER A 36 16.97 -26.05 37.31
C SER A 36 18.31 -26.21 38.03
N SER A 37 19.41 -25.68 37.49
CA SER A 37 20.73 -25.71 38.13
C SER A 37 20.78 -24.89 39.40
N LEU A 38 20.00 -23.82 39.52
CA LEU A 38 19.90 -23.01 40.73
C LEU A 38 19.24 -23.74 41.90
N LYS A 39 18.48 -24.83 41.64
CA LYS A 39 17.86 -25.63 42.71
C LYS A 39 18.93 -26.36 43.49
N GLY A 40 19.03 -26.06 44.78
CA GLY A 40 19.99 -26.71 45.69
C GLY A 40 21.36 -26.04 45.78
N ILE A 41 21.56 -24.90 45.11
CA ILE A 41 22.75 -24.06 45.32
C ILE A 41 22.52 -23.16 46.54
N SER A 42 23.54 -23.03 47.40
CA SER A 42 23.52 -22.13 48.54
C SER A 42 23.49 -20.65 48.11
N GLU A 43 22.97 -19.74 48.94
CA GLU A 43 22.88 -18.32 48.55
C GLU A 43 24.24 -17.67 48.26
N ASP A 44 25.32 -18.15 48.90
CA ASP A 44 26.69 -17.66 48.71
C ASP A 44 27.31 -18.10 47.37
N GLU A 45 26.89 -19.26 46.84
CA GLU A 45 27.38 -19.82 45.57
C GLU A 45 26.51 -19.44 44.37
N ALA A 46 25.30 -18.95 44.62
CA ALA A 46 24.31 -18.60 43.60
C ALA A 46 24.38 -17.20 42.95
N PRO A 47 25.19 -16.19 43.37
CA PRO A 47 25.09 -14.83 42.81
C PRO A 47 25.27 -14.78 41.29
N MET A 48 26.32 -15.42 40.76
CA MET A 48 26.61 -15.43 39.33
C MET A 48 25.59 -16.28 38.52
N PRO A 49 25.23 -17.51 38.93
CA PRO A 49 24.15 -18.26 38.28
C PRO A 49 22.81 -17.51 38.24
N ARG A 50 22.44 -16.80 39.32
CA ARG A 50 21.20 -15.98 39.37
C ARG A 50 21.25 -14.81 38.39
N GLU A 51 22.38 -14.12 38.33
CA GLU A 51 22.57 -13.02 37.38
C GLU A 51 22.46 -13.52 35.92
N LYS A 52 23.10 -14.64 35.60
CA LYS A 52 22.99 -15.25 34.25
C LYS A 52 21.55 -15.67 33.92
N HIS A 53 20.82 -16.22 34.88
CA HIS A 53 19.42 -16.54 34.69
C HIS A 53 18.59 -15.27 34.41
N HIS A 54 18.79 -14.21 35.18
CA HIS A 54 18.12 -12.94 34.97
C HIS A 54 18.40 -12.35 33.58
N GLN A 55 19.68 -12.26 33.18
CA GLN A 55 20.06 -11.78 31.85
C GLN A 55 19.46 -12.63 30.72
N THR A 56 19.42 -13.96 30.89
CA THR A 56 18.82 -14.86 29.90
C THR A 56 17.31 -14.65 29.79
N SER A 57 16.62 -14.47 30.92
CA SER A 57 15.20 -14.14 30.96
C SER A 57 14.88 -12.79 30.28
N ASP A 58 15.73 -11.79 30.50
CA ASP A 58 15.59 -10.47 29.88
C ASP A 58 15.81 -10.55 28.36
N ASN A 59 16.74 -11.40 27.91
CA ASN A 59 16.95 -11.68 26.49
C ASN A 59 15.72 -12.35 25.86
N VAL A 60 15.11 -13.34 26.52
CA VAL A 60 13.87 -13.99 26.04
C VAL A 60 12.76 -12.95 25.86
N THR A 61 12.61 -12.04 26.82
CA THR A 61 11.63 -10.94 26.76
C THR A 61 11.92 -10.01 25.60
N SER A 62 13.17 -9.59 25.44
CA SER A 62 13.59 -8.69 24.36
C SER A 62 13.40 -9.31 22.98
N ILE A 63 13.69 -10.60 22.81
CA ILE A 63 13.45 -11.34 21.56
C ILE A 63 11.94 -11.43 21.28
N SER A 64 11.12 -11.65 22.32
CA SER A 64 9.66 -11.70 22.18
C SER A 64 9.09 -10.35 21.71
N ASN A 65 9.59 -9.24 22.26
CA ASN A 65 9.22 -7.90 21.78
C ASN A 65 9.63 -7.70 20.30
N GLY A 66 10.84 -8.13 19.92
CA GLY A 66 11.29 -8.07 18.53
C GLY A 66 10.43 -8.90 17.57
N LEU A 67 9.91 -10.05 18.02
CA LEU A 67 8.96 -10.86 17.24
C LEU A 67 7.63 -10.13 17.01
N GLU A 68 7.13 -9.43 18.02
CA GLU A 68 5.92 -8.61 17.90
C GLU A 68 6.13 -7.48 16.88
N GLU A 69 7.27 -6.81 16.93
CA GLU A 69 7.64 -5.76 15.97
C GLU A 69 7.71 -6.29 14.53
N VAL A 70 8.37 -7.44 14.31
CA VAL A 70 8.46 -8.08 12.99
C VAL A 70 7.09 -8.54 12.48
N THR A 71 6.22 -9.00 13.38
CA THR A 71 4.83 -9.36 13.05
C THR A 71 4.05 -8.13 12.60
N MET A 72 4.18 -7.00 13.31
CA MET A 72 3.57 -5.73 12.93
C MET A 72 4.10 -5.23 11.58
N MET A 73 5.41 -5.34 11.33
CA MET A 73 6.02 -4.98 10.04
C MET A 73 5.47 -5.84 8.91
N THR A 74 5.32 -7.15 9.12
CA THR A 74 4.75 -8.08 8.14
C THR A 74 3.29 -7.76 7.83
N SER A 75 2.48 -7.43 8.84
CA SER A 75 1.10 -6.99 8.65
C SER A 75 1.03 -5.68 7.86
N THR A 76 1.87 -4.70 8.21
CA THR A 76 1.96 -3.42 7.50
C THR A 76 2.34 -3.64 6.03
N MET A 77 3.31 -4.52 5.78
CA MET A 77 3.73 -4.90 4.43
C MET A 77 2.58 -5.52 3.62
N SER A 78 1.79 -6.40 4.24
CA SER A 78 0.60 -6.96 3.60
C SER A 78 -0.44 -5.89 3.26
N HIS A 79 -0.66 -4.93 4.15
CA HIS A 79 -1.56 -3.80 3.88
C HIS A 79 -1.07 -2.94 2.70
N LEU A 80 0.23 -2.67 2.60
CA LEU A 80 0.80 -1.93 1.47
C LEU A 80 0.59 -2.66 0.14
N ASN A 81 0.86 -3.97 0.10
CA ASN A 81 0.64 -4.79 -1.09
C ASN A 81 -0.84 -4.76 -1.53
N ASN A 82 -1.77 -4.82 -0.57
CA ASN A 82 -3.20 -4.74 -0.86
C ASN A 82 -3.60 -3.37 -1.43
N LEU A 83 -3.06 -2.27 -0.90
CA LEU A 83 -3.31 -0.92 -1.41
C LEU A 83 -2.77 -0.73 -2.83
N GLU A 84 -1.59 -1.28 -3.13
CA GLU A 84 -1.02 -1.23 -4.48
C GLU A 84 -1.84 -2.05 -5.48
N ALA A 85 -2.28 -3.24 -5.08
CA ALA A 85 -3.18 -4.07 -5.89
C ALA A 85 -4.51 -3.35 -6.16
N GLU A 86 -5.07 -2.68 -5.14
CA GLU A 86 -6.30 -1.89 -5.29
C GLU A 86 -6.10 -0.71 -6.26
N LYS A 87 -4.97 0.02 -6.16
CA LYS A 87 -4.62 1.08 -7.11
C LYS A 87 -4.49 0.54 -8.54
N GLN A 88 -3.90 -0.63 -8.73
CA GLN A 88 -3.77 -1.25 -10.04
C GLN A 88 -5.11 -1.65 -10.66
N LYS A 89 -6.18 -1.85 -9.88
CA LYS A 89 -7.52 -2.11 -10.44
C LYS A 89 -8.13 -0.88 -11.10
N TYR A 90 -7.84 0.33 -10.61
CA TYR A 90 -8.41 1.58 -11.15
C TYR A 90 -7.51 2.27 -12.19
N GLN A 91 -6.20 1.94 -12.24
CA GLN A 91 -5.31 2.45 -13.29
C GLN A 91 -5.61 2.03 -14.73
N PRO A 92 -6.10 0.80 -15.05
CA PRO A 92 -6.46 0.46 -16.42
C PRO A 92 -7.56 1.36 -16.95
N ASP A 93 -8.54 1.74 -16.13
CA ASP A 93 -9.61 2.67 -16.53
C ASP A 93 -9.09 4.08 -16.85
N GLU A 94 -8.04 4.55 -16.17
CA GLU A 94 -7.47 5.88 -16.39
C GLU A 94 -6.61 5.94 -17.65
N LYS A 95 -5.84 4.87 -17.93
CA LYS A 95 -5.12 4.72 -19.21
C LYS A 95 -6.08 4.45 -20.37
N ASP A 96 -7.11 3.65 -20.19
CA ASP A 96 -8.09 3.36 -21.24
C ASP A 96 -9.03 4.54 -21.51
N ARG A 97 -9.38 5.37 -20.51
CA ARG A 97 -10.06 6.67 -20.73
C ARG A 97 -9.19 7.63 -21.52
N ASN A 98 -7.92 7.81 -21.15
CA ASN A 98 -7.00 8.65 -21.92
C ASN A 98 -6.70 8.06 -23.32
N THR A 99 -6.74 6.74 -23.49
CA THR A 99 -6.58 6.08 -24.79
C THR A 99 -7.84 6.19 -25.66
N MET A 100 -9.04 6.20 -25.06
CA MET A 100 -10.29 6.49 -25.77
C MET A 100 -10.41 7.98 -26.14
N GLU A 101 -9.98 8.90 -25.28
CA GLU A 101 -9.93 10.33 -25.64
C GLU A 101 -8.91 10.59 -26.76
N THR A 102 -7.72 9.99 -26.71
CA THR A 102 -6.73 10.14 -27.79
C THR A 102 -7.10 9.43 -29.09
N LYS A 103 -7.89 8.34 -29.06
CA LYS A 103 -8.48 7.73 -30.26
C LYS A 103 -9.63 8.56 -30.83
N ASN A 104 -10.41 9.26 -29.99
CA ASN A 104 -11.41 10.22 -30.46
C ASN A 104 -10.79 11.48 -31.07
N VAL A 105 -9.56 11.84 -30.67
CA VAL A 105 -8.81 12.95 -31.29
C VAL A 105 -8.09 12.51 -32.57
N LYS A 106 -7.52 11.30 -32.63
CA LYS A 106 -6.84 10.77 -33.84
C LYS A 106 -7.76 10.19 -34.91
N GLY A 107 -9.01 9.84 -34.58
CA GLY A 107 -10.03 9.43 -35.54
C GLY A 107 -10.68 10.61 -36.29
N ALA A 108 -10.33 11.85 -35.94
CA ALA A 108 -10.87 13.07 -36.54
C ALA A 108 -9.97 13.70 -37.62
N GLU A 109 -8.79 13.13 -37.90
CA GLU A 109 -7.83 13.73 -38.84
C GLU A 109 -7.97 13.28 -40.31
N ASP A 110 -8.85 12.33 -40.65
CA ASP A 110 -9.08 11.90 -42.04
C ASP A 110 -10.57 11.71 -42.39
N ILE A 111 -11.40 12.71 -42.09
CA ILE A 111 -12.73 12.83 -42.71
C ILE A 111 -12.63 13.90 -43.80
N PRO A 112 -12.83 13.56 -45.09
CA PRO A 112 -12.93 14.57 -46.12
C PRO A 112 -14.07 15.52 -45.76
N LEU A 113 -13.73 16.80 -45.62
CA LEU A 113 -14.61 17.93 -45.30
C LEU A 113 -16.02 17.79 -45.92
N LYS A 114 -16.96 17.21 -45.18
CA LYS A 114 -18.38 17.54 -45.37
C LYS A 114 -18.66 18.88 -44.71
N LYS A 115 -18.23 19.92 -45.42
CA LYS A 115 -18.48 21.34 -45.15
C LYS A 115 -19.95 21.72 -45.37
N SER A 116 -20.90 20.89 -44.95
CA SER A 116 -22.33 21.07 -45.27
C SER A 116 -23.33 20.75 -44.16
N PHE A 117 -22.88 20.49 -42.91
CA PHE A 117 -23.82 20.08 -41.86
C PHE A 117 -23.78 20.84 -40.52
N SER A 118 -22.97 21.89 -40.38
CA SER A 118 -22.98 22.74 -39.16
C SER A 118 -23.57 24.14 -39.36
N GLU A 119 -23.59 24.69 -40.59
CA GLU A 119 -24.16 26.02 -40.81
C GLU A 119 -25.70 26.04 -40.75
N SER A 120 -26.39 24.96 -41.12
CA SER A 120 -27.86 24.93 -41.07
C SER A 120 -28.43 24.89 -39.65
N MET A 121 -27.68 24.34 -38.70
CA MET A 121 -28.12 24.21 -37.30
C MET A 121 -27.79 25.48 -36.50
N ILE A 122 -26.62 26.07 -36.73
CA ILE A 122 -26.21 27.34 -36.09
C ILE A 122 -27.04 28.52 -36.61
N VAL A 123 -27.43 28.52 -37.90
CA VAL A 123 -28.32 29.57 -38.44
C VAL A 123 -29.73 29.43 -37.88
N LYS A 124 -30.27 28.21 -37.74
CA LYS A 124 -31.61 28.01 -37.14
C LYS A 124 -31.64 28.44 -35.67
N GLU A 125 -30.60 28.14 -34.89
CA GLU A 125 -30.58 28.49 -33.46
C GLU A 125 -30.42 30.01 -33.23
N LYS A 126 -29.64 30.69 -34.08
CA LYS A 126 -29.52 32.16 -34.02
C LYS A 126 -30.79 32.91 -34.47
N VAL A 127 -31.56 32.36 -35.41
CA VAL A 127 -32.85 32.95 -35.84
C VAL A 127 -33.88 32.84 -34.72
N THR A 128 -33.98 31.67 -34.06
CA THR A 128 -34.92 31.46 -32.95
C THR A 128 -34.64 32.35 -31.74
N TYR A 129 -33.36 32.60 -31.41
CA TYR A 129 -33.02 33.51 -30.32
C TYR A 129 -33.31 34.98 -30.64
N LYS A 130 -33.14 35.38 -31.91
CA LYS A 130 -33.41 36.77 -32.32
C LYS A 130 -34.91 37.06 -32.38
N GLU A 131 -35.72 36.11 -32.85
CA GLU A 131 -37.19 36.22 -32.85
C GLU A 131 -37.76 36.25 -31.43
N LYS A 132 -37.22 35.43 -30.52
CA LYS A 132 -37.65 35.43 -29.10
C LYS A 132 -37.32 36.76 -28.41
N ILE A 133 -36.13 37.32 -28.63
CA ILE A 133 -35.73 38.61 -28.03
C ILE A 133 -36.50 39.80 -28.63
N LEU A 134 -36.84 39.74 -29.91
CA LEU A 134 -37.61 40.81 -30.58
C LEU A 134 -39.11 40.75 -30.27
N GLY A 135 -39.67 39.55 -30.04
CA GLY A 135 -41.05 39.34 -29.58
C GLY A 135 -41.28 39.80 -28.14
N ASP A 136 -40.36 39.49 -27.23
CA ASP A 136 -40.48 39.89 -25.82
C ASP A 136 -40.30 41.41 -25.60
N ARG A 137 -39.79 42.14 -26.60
CA ARG A 137 -39.61 43.61 -26.57
C ARG A 137 -40.67 44.40 -27.35
N GLY A 138 -41.65 43.73 -27.96
CA GLY A 138 -42.70 44.38 -28.74
C GLY A 138 -42.18 45.13 -29.98
N LEU A 139 -41.07 44.69 -30.57
CA LEU A 139 -40.41 45.33 -31.73
C LEU A 139 -40.61 44.55 -33.04
N LEU A 140 -41.51 43.56 -33.04
CA LEU A 140 -41.99 42.92 -34.27
C LEU A 140 -43.20 43.73 -34.76
N ASN A 141 -43.02 44.46 -35.86
CA ASN A 141 -44.12 45.01 -36.66
C ASN A 141 -44.72 43.92 -37.56
#